data_AF-A0AAU6SXR1-F1
#
_entry.id   AF-A0AAU6SXR1-F1
#
_cell.length_a   1.000
_cell.length_b   1.000
_cell.length_c   1.000
_cell.angle_alpha   90.00
_cell.angle_beta   90.00
_cell.angle_gamma   90.00
#
_symmetry.space_group_name_H-M   'P 1'
#
loop_
_entity.id
_entity.type
_entity.pdbx_description
1 polymer ?
#
loop_
_entity_poly.entity_id
_entity_poly.type
_entity_poly.pdbx_seq_one_letter_code
_entity_poly.pdbx_strand_id
1 'polypeptide(L)'
;MEAASGKAEVVSFVSQESWEHEASEGDHDFSETWMLKAEKLHFALNEISLKAKDKEENPLLLTGRIAFTANQPEIKGKHSSSHTSTEQQGQSENFDEETFSARSLDFNLGVRLDYQDQTLDTSLSIALDNPNGVVYFTSMREAWQWGEGYNYEVSKGSDLALPGSSLDDIKPETATQFLRGSLLVSLESKVNPDNPQLAKVSLQASRPAFDLLNLNGSIVYNEQSLTLKTQINTEKDEPLNVELSNGQAIAHLREDDKGQVVGTIKVGNKQVASIDAPRNSVSVVRYINGQFESLF
;
A
#
# COMPACT_ATOMS: atom_id res chain seq x y z
N MET A 1 -11.29 16.50 18.30
CA MET A 1 -10.13 16.40 17.40
C MET A 1 -9.84 17.80 16.95
N GLU A 2 -8.69 18.36 17.32
CA GLU A 2 -8.27 19.69 16.89
C GLU A 2 -6.94 19.54 16.16
N ALA A 3 -6.84 20.09 14.95
CA ALA A 3 -5.58 20.26 14.24
C ALA A 3 -5.24 21.74 14.27
N ALA A 4 -4.06 22.10 14.77
CA ALA A 4 -3.68 23.51 14.91
C ALA A 4 -3.43 24.17 13.54
N SER A 5 -3.01 23.39 12.54
CA SER A 5 -2.90 23.86 11.16
C SER A 5 -2.99 22.71 10.16
N GLY A 6 -3.58 23.00 9.00
CA GLY A 6 -3.54 22.16 7.82
C GLY A 6 -3.14 23.00 6.62
N LYS A 7 -2.21 22.52 5.79
CA LYS A 7 -1.85 23.17 4.52
C LYS A 7 -2.20 22.21 3.38
N ALA A 8 -3.08 22.67 2.49
CA ALA A 8 -3.24 22.12 1.16
C ALA A 8 -2.54 23.07 0.18
N GLU A 9 -1.53 22.58 -0.53
CA GLU A 9 -0.79 23.39 -1.50
C GLU A 9 -0.94 22.77 -2.88
N VAL A 10 -1.44 23.58 -3.82
CA VAL A 10 -1.40 23.25 -5.24
C VAL A 10 -0.48 24.25 -5.92
N VAL A 11 0.59 23.75 -6.51
CA VAL A 11 1.66 24.58 -7.09
C VAL A 11 1.25 25.15 -8.46
N SER A 12 0.54 24.35 -9.26
CA SER A 12 0.03 24.75 -10.58
C SER A 12 -1.14 23.84 -10.98
N PHE A 13 -2.08 24.37 -11.75
CA PHE A 13 -3.13 23.59 -12.40
C PHE A 13 -3.09 23.88 -13.90
N VAL A 14 -3.09 22.83 -14.71
CA VAL A 14 -3.27 22.92 -16.16
C VAL A 14 -4.53 22.13 -16.51
N SER A 15 -5.53 22.81 -17.08
CA SER A 15 -6.72 22.19 -17.66
C SER A 15 -6.58 22.17 -19.18
N GLN A 16 -6.91 21.04 -19.80
CA GLN A 16 -7.01 20.92 -21.26
C GLN A 16 -8.31 20.19 -21.61
N GLU A 17 -9.09 20.80 -22.49
CA GLU A 17 -10.35 20.27 -23.03
C GLU A 17 -10.13 19.96 -24.52
N SER A 18 -10.63 18.82 -25.00
CA SER A 18 -10.59 18.44 -26.42
C SER A 18 -11.88 17.80 -26.90
N TRP A 19 -12.21 18.06 -28.17
CA TRP A 19 -13.47 17.73 -28.83
C TRP A 19 -13.22 16.88 -30.08
N GLU A 20 -13.94 15.77 -30.28
CA GLU A 20 -13.94 14.99 -31.52
C GLU A 20 -15.24 15.23 -32.34
N HIS A 21 -15.17 15.12 -33.67
CA HIS A 21 -15.96 15.83 -34.72
C HIS A 21 -17.49 15.58 -34.91
N GLU A 22 -18.02 16.29 -35.93
CA GLU A 22 -19.41 16.67 -36.29
C GLU A 22 -20.52 15.60 -36.36
N ALA A 23 -21.70 16.03 -35.90
CA ALA A 23 -23.00 15.41 -36.05
C ALA A 23 -23.37 15.05 -37.51
N SER A 24 -23.73 13.79 -37.75
CA SER A 24 -24.55 13.38 -38.89
C SER A 24 -26.04 13.42 -38.52
N GLU A 25 -26.93 13.71 -39.49
CA GLU A 25 -28.38 13.80 -39.24
C GLU A 25 -28.95 12.49 -38.66
N GLY A 26 -29.43 12.57 -37.41
CA GLY A 26 -30.20 11.52 -36.73
C GLY A 26 -29.50 10.86 -35.54
N ASP A 27 -28.17 10.79 -35.56
CA ASP A 27 -27.35 10.16 -34.51
C ASP A 27 -26.28 11.14 -34.01
N HIS A 28 -26.20 11.29 -32.69
CA HIS A 28 -25.25 12.21 -32.06
C HIS A 28 -24.44 11.46 -31.00
N ASP A 29 -23.25 11.05 -31.39
CA ASP A 29 -22.22 10.62 -30.46
C ASP A 29 -21.35 11.82 -30.10
N PHE A 30 -21.23 12.07 -28.81
CA PHE A 30 -20.45 13.15 -28.23
C PHE A 30 -19.45 12.56 -27.26
N SER A 31 -18.19 12.98 -27.36
CA SER A 31 -17.22 12.71 -26.32
C SER A 31 -16.37 13.93 -26.02
N GLU A 32 -16.27 14.24 -24.74
CA GLU A 32 -15.43 15.28 -24.20
C GLU A 32 -14.40 14.64 -23.29
N THR A 33 -13.13 14.97 -23.51
CA THR A 33 -12.05 14.58 -22.61
C THR A 33 -11.49 15.82 -21.94
N TRP A 34 -11.32 15.74 -20.62
CA TRP A 34 -10.71 16.80 -19.83
C TRP A 34 -9.58 16.24 -18.99
N MET A 35 -8.61 17.09 -18.68
CA MET A 35 -7.42 16.69 -17.96
C MET A 35 -6.95 17.80 -17.04
N LEU A 36 -6.78 17.48 -15.76
CA LEU A 36 -6.22 18.35 -14.74
C LEU A 36 -4.86 17.82 -14.29
N LYS A 37 -3.80 18.62 -14.46
CA LYS A 37 -2.45 18.29 -13.96
C LYS A 37 -1.98 19.27 -12.92
N ALA A 38 -1.21 18.80 -11.95
CA ALA A 38 -0.44 19.63 -11.05
C ALA A 38 1.00 19.15 -10.94
N GLU A 39 1.94 20.03 -10.56
CA GLU A 39 3.31 19.60 -10.25
C GLU A 39 3.36 18.80 -8.95
N LYS A 40 2.55 19.20 -7.96
CA LYS A 40 2.50 18.60 -6.64
C LYS A 40 1.16 18.91 -5.98
N LEU A 41 0.54 17.88 -5.39
CA LEU A 41 -0.54 18.00 -4.42
C LEU A 41 0.00 17.56 -3.07
N HIS A 42 -0.02 18.46 -2.09
CA HIS A 42 0.43 18.16 -0.73
C HIS A 42 -0.65 18.50 0.27
N PHE A 43 -0.99 17.53 1.10
CA PHE A 43 -1.86 17.68 2.25
C PHE A 43 -1.08 17.31 3.50
N ALA A 44 -1.01 18.22 4.45
CA ALA A 44 -0.46 17.91 5.76
C ALA A 44 -1.36 18.45 6.87
N LEU A 45 -1.64 17.60 7.84
CA LEU A 45 -2.17 17.96 9.15
C LEU A 45 -1.01 17.88 10.14
N ASN A 46 -0.61 19.03 10.64
CA ASN A 46 0.42 19.13 11.66
C ASN A 46 -0.23 19.32 13.03
N GLU A 47 0.45 18.85 14.07
CA GLU A 47 0.03 19.09 15.46
C GLU A 47 -1.40 18.59 15.72
N ILE A 48 -1.74 17.42 15.16
CA ILE A 48 -2.98 16.72 15.51
C ILE A 48 -2.95 16.51 17.02
N SER A 49 -4.00 16.92 17.71
CA SER A 49 -4.18 16.68 19.14
C SER A 49 -5.56 16.10 19.40
N LEU A 50 -5.60 14.89 19.91
CA LEU A 50 -6.81 14.21 20.37
C LEU A 50 -6.68 13.94 21.86
N LYS A 51 -7.54 14.60 22.64
CA LYS A 51 -7.69 14.36 24.07
C LYS A 51 -8.90 13.46 24.27
N ALA A 52 -8.70 12.37 24.99
CA ALA A 52 -9.76 11.46 25.40
C ALA A 52 -9.54 11.08 26.88
N LYS A 53 -10.49 10.35 27.43
CA LYS A 53 -10.35 9.69 28.73
C LYS A 53 -10.79 8.24 28.61
N ASP A 54 -10.16 7.38 29.40
CA ASP A 54 -10.62 6.00 29.54
C ASP A 54 -11.86 5.90 30.47
N LYS A 55 -12.27 4.67 30.80
CA LYS A 55 -13.42 4.42 31.68
C LYS A 55 -13.17 4.82 33.14
N GLU A 56 -11.92 5.00 33.53
CA GLU A 56 -11.47 5.39 34.88
C GLU A 56 -11.13 6.89 34.95
N GLU A 57 -11.50 7.66 33.92
CA GLU A 57 -11.20 9.09 33.77
C GLU A 57 -9.69 9.42 33.61
N ASN A 58 -8.84 8.42 33.34
CA ASN A 58 -7.43 8.63 33.05
C ASN A 58 -7.28 9.37 31.72
N PRO A 59 -6.49 10.46 31.66
CA PRO A 59 -6.31 11.22 30.43
C PRO A 59 -5.49 10.42 29.42
N LEU A 60 -5.94 10.48 28.16
CA LEU A 60 -5.24 9.96 26.99
C LEU A 60 -5.01 11.11 26.03
N LEU A 61 -3.76 11.32 25.63
CA LEU A 61 -3.38 12.35 24.68
C LEU A 61 -2.68 11.70 23.49
N LEU A 62 -3.32 11.78 22.32
CA LEU A 62 -2.69 11.43 21.05
C LEU A 62 -2.27 12.71 20.35
N THR A 63 -0.97 12.85 20.09
CA THR A 63 -0.41 13.93 19.28
C THR A 63 0.23 13.39 18.01
N GLY A 64 0.32 14.19 16.95
CA GLY A 64 1.03 13.72 15.77
C GLY A 64 0.91 14.58 14.52
N ARG A 65 1.29 13.97 13.40
CA ARG A 65 1.22 14.54 12.06
C ARG A 65 0.80 13.48 11.06
N ILE A 66 0.05 13.93 10.05
CA ILE A 66 -0.31 13.14 8.87
C ILE A 66 0.07 13.97 7.65
N ALA A 67 0.76 13.37 6.70
CA ALA A 67 1.09 13.99 5.44
C ALA A 67 0.84 13.04 4.29
N PHE A 68 0.23 13.56 3.23
CA PHE A 68 0.05 12.90 1.95
C PHE A 68 0.62 13.82 0.86
N THR A 69 1.39 13.24 -0.05
CA THR A 69 1.96 13.96 -1.19
C THR A 69 1.73 13.13 -2.44
N ALA A 70 1.18 13.75 -3.47
CA ALA A 70 1.19 13.22 -4.83
C ALA A 70 2.07 14.14 -5.69
N ASN A 71 3.08 13.58 -6.35
CA ASN A 71 3.93 14.32 -7.27
C ASN A 71 3.48 14.05 -8.70
N GLN A 72 3.44 15.12 -9.50
CA GLN A 72 2.89 15.12 -10.86
C GLN A 72 1.53 14.40 -10.97
N PRO A 73 0.54 14.71 -10.11
CA PRO A 73 -0.77 14.09 -10.22
C PRO A 73 -1.50 14.59 -11.47
N GLU A 74 -2.26 13.70 -12.06
CA GLU A 74 -3.08 13.92 -13.24
C GLU A 74 -4.44 13.26 -13.02
N ILE A 75 -5.51 14.05 -13.11
CA ILE A 75 -6.89 13.59 -13.19
C ILE A 75 -7.30 13.70 -14.65
N LYS A 76 -7.72 12.60 -15.27
CA LYS A 76 -8.35 12.62 -16.59
C LYS A 76 -9.78 12.22 -16.42
N GLY A 77 -10.68 12.98 -17.03
CA GLY A 77 -12.05 12.55 -17.20
C GLY A 77 -12.42 12.42 -18.67
N LYS A 78 -13.37 11.54 -18.93
CA LYS A 78 -14.04 11.43 -20.22
C LYS A 78 -15.54 11.38 -19.97
N HIS A 79 -16.23 12.34 -20.57
CA HIS A 79 -17.66 12.28 -20.74
C HIS A 79 -17.95 11.73 -22.13
N SER A 80 -18.86 10.78 -22.23
CA SER A 80 -19.42 10.36 -23.52
C SER A 80 -20.93 10.28 -23.43
N SER A 81 -21.59 10.87 -24.41
CA SER A 81 -23.03 10.80 -24.62
C SER A 81 -23.26 10.15 -25.97
N SER A 82 -24.11 9.13 -26.02
CA SER A 82 -24.63 8.58 -27.27
C SER A 82 -26.11 8.88 -27.35
N HIS A 83 -26.57 9.24 -28.54
CA HIS A 83 -27.97 9.34 -28.87
C HIS A 83 -28.23 8.66 -30.20
N THR A 84 -29.04 7.60 -30.15
CA THR A 84 -29.49 6.90 -31.35
C THR A 84 -30.97 7.13 -31.54
N SER A 85 -31.36 7.69 -32.69
CA SER A 85 -32.76 7.87 -33.05
C SER A 85 -33.15 6.99 -34.23
N THR A 86 -34.13 6.12 -34.02
CA THR A 86 -34.82 5.41 -35.11
C THR A 86 -36.24 5.95 -35.23
N GLU A 87 -36.90 5.75 -36.38
CA GLU A 87 -38.28 6.23 -36.64
C GLU A 87 -39.32 5.82 -35.58
N GLN A 88 -38.99 4.90 -34.66
CA GLN A 88 -39.89 4.38 -33.63
C GLN A 88 -39.37 4.46 -32.19
N GLN A 89 -38.10 4.81 -31.94
CA GLN A 89 -37.52 4.86 -30.58
C GLN A 89 -36.24 5.71 -30.54
N GLY A 90 -36.09 6.50 -29.47
CA GLY A 90 -34.85 7.18 -29.11
C GLY A 90 -34.24 6.55 -27.86
N GLN A 91 -32.93 6.30 -27.89
CA GLN A 91 -32.14 5.90 -26.72
C GLN A 91 -31.02 6.92 -26.52
N SER A 92 -30.75 7.25 -25.26
CA SER A 92 -29.60 8.06 -24.88
C SER A 92 -28.88 7.43 -23.72
N GLU A 93 -27.55 7.39 -23.80
CA GLU A 93 -26.68 6.93 -22.74
C GLU A 93 -25.63 8.01 -22.44
N ASN A 94 -25.35 8.25 -21.16
CA ASN A 94 -24.22 9.09 -20.77
C ASN A 94 -23.30 8.33 -19.80
N PHE A 95 -22.02 8.41 -20.07
CA PHE A 95 -20.95 7.80 -19.28
C PHE A 95 -19.96 8.87 -18.87
N ASP A 96 -19.75 8.99 -17.56
CA ASP A 96 -18.65 9.75 -16.99
C ASP A 96 -17.60 8.78 -16.45
N GLU A 97 -16.37 8.94 -16.92
CA GLU A 97 -15.21 8.23 -16.41
C GLU A 97 -14.22 9.22 -15.84
N GLU A 98 -13.69 8.93 -14.65
CA GLU A 98 -12.60 9.71 -14.05
C GLU A 98 -11.48 8.77 -13.61
N THR A 99 -10.24 9.15 -13.93
CA THR A 99 -9.03 8.43 -13.54
C THR A 99 -8.08 9.38 -12.81
N PHE A 100 -7.55 8.94 -11.67
CA PHE A 100 -6.49 9.65 -10.95
C PHE A 100 -5.17 8.88 -11.08
N SER A 101 -4.13 9.55 -11.55
CA SER A 101 -2.75 9.03 -11.62
C SER A 101 -1.77 10.00 -10.96
N ALA A 102 -0.60 9.49 -10.57
CA ALA A 102 0.49 10.30 -10.07
C ALA A 102 1.83 9.62 -10.36
N ARG A 103 2.91 10.40 -10.52
CA ARG A 103 4.26 9.86 -10.69
C ARG A 103 4.74 9.18 -9.42
N SER A 104 4.49 9.79 -8.27
CA SER A 104 4.76 9.16 -6.98
C SER A 104 3.76 9.61 -5.92
N LEU A 105 3.53 8.74 -4.94
CA LEU A 105 2.69 8.99 -3.78
C LEU A 105 3.49 8.71 -2.50
N ASP A 106 3.46 9.65 -1.57
CA ASP A 106 4.06 9.51 -0.25
C ASP A 106 2.99 9.73 0.81
N PHE A 107 2.80 8.76 1.69
CA PHE A 107 1.95 8.88 2.87
C PHE A 107 2.80 8.69 4.13
N ASN A 108 2.70 9.62 5.06
CA ASN A 108 3.45 9.60 6.30
C ASN A 108 2.53 9.90 7.48
N LEU A 109 2.49 9.00 8.43
CA LEU A 109 1.84 9.13 9.73
C LEU A 109 2.91 9.03 10.80
N GLY A 110 2.93 9.99 11.71
CA GLY A 110 3.74 9.92 12.93
C GLY A 110 2.89 10.36 14.09
N VAL A 111 2.64 9.46 15.04
CA VAL A 111 1.80 9.72 16.21
C VAL A 111 2.52 9.31 17.49
N ARG A 112 2.29 10.09 18.54
CA ARG A 112 2.65 9.78 19.91
C ARG A 112 1.38 9.65 20.72
N LEU A 113 1.27 8.56 21.46
CA LEU A 113 0.23 8.35 22.45
C LEU A 113 0.86 8.47 23.84
N ASP A 114 0.39 9.45 24.60
CA ASP A 114 0.70 9.60 26.02
C ASP A 114 -0.50 9.09 26.82
N TYR A 115 -0.25 8.10 27.69
CA TYR A 115 -1.25 7.50 28.55
C TYR A 115 -0.63 7.18 29.91
N GLN A 116 -1.16 7.80 30.97
CA GLN A 116 -0.55 7.79 32.30
C GLN A 116 0.93 8.21 32.23
N ASP A 117 1.85 7.41 32.77
CA ASP A 117 3.31 7.64 32.73
C ASP A 117 4.00 6.95 31.54
N GLN A 118 3.22 6.44 30.58
CA GLN A 118 3.74 5.70 29.42
C GLN A 118 3.57 6.48 28.12
N THR A 119 4.52 6.26 27.21
CA THR A 119 4.54 6.87 25.89
C THR A 119 4.72 5.80 24.83
N LEU A 120 3.98 5.94 23.73
CA LEU A 120 4.06 5.07 22.57
C LEU A 120 4.17 5.93 21.30
N ASP A 121 5.31 5.87 20.65
CA ASP A 121 5.55 6.50 19.36
C ASP A 121 5.30 5.48 18.25
N THR A 122 4.44 5.83 17.29
CA THR A 122 4.15 5.01 16.10
C THR A 122 4.42 5.82 14.84
N SER A 123 5.06 5.20 13.86
CA SER A 123 5.21 5.79 12.53
C SER A 123 4.84 4.79 11.43
N LEU A 124 4.16 5.29 10.41
CA LEU A 124 3.85 4.58 9.18
C LEU A 124 4.28 5.48 8.02
N SER A 125 5.17 4.97 7.17
CA SER A 125 5.60 5.62 5.94
C SER A 125 5.33 4.69 4.78
N ILE A 126 4.63 5.18 3.76
CA ILE A 126 4.36 4.51 2.50
C ILE A 126 4.90 5.42 1.41
N ALA A 127 5.71 4.87 0.52
CA ALA A 127 6.17 5.58 -0.67
C ALA A 127 5.97 4.68 -1.89
N LEU A 128 5.28 5.20 -2.89
CA LEU A 128 5.02 4.55 -4.16
C LEU A 128 5.64 5.41 -5.26
N ASP A 129 6.54 4.85 -6.05
CA ASP A 129 7.08 5.48 -7.26
C ASP A 129 6.59 4.68 -8.46
N ASN A 130 5.83 5.36 -9.32
CA ASN A 130 5.19 4.77 -10.45
C ASN A 130 5.75 5.36 -11.75
N PRO A 131 6.77 4.72 -12.33
CA PRO A 131 7.38 5.22 -13.54
C PRO A 131 6.44 5.28 -14.76
N ASN A 132 5.29 4.59 -14.71
CA ASN A 132 4.29 4.53 -15.78
C ASN A 132 3.06 5.41 -15.52
N GLY A 133 2.90 6.00 -14.33
CA GLY A 133 1.71 6.80 -14.01
C GLY A 133 0.40 6.00 -13.99
N VAL A 134 0.41 4.77 -13.47
CA VAL A 134 -0.80 3.92 -13.38
C VAL A 134 -1.86 4.57 -12.49
N VAL A 135 -3.11 4.44 -12.96
CA VAL A 135 -4.35 4.93 -12.37
C VAL A 135 -4.67 4.21 -11.06
N TYR A 136 -4.89 4.97 -9.99
CA TYR A 136 -5.19 4.43 -8.65
C TYR A 136 -6.68 4.21 -8.42
N PHE A 137 -7.53 4.98 -9.10
CA PHE A 137 -8.98 4.84 -9.04
C PHE A 137 -9.59 5.19 -10.40
N THR A 138 -10.46 4.32 -10.87
CA THR A 138 -11.39 4.59 -11.98
C THR A 138 -12.78 4.67 -11.37
N SER A 139 -13.44 5.82 -11.49
CA SER A 139 -14.87 5.93 -11.19
C SER A 139 -15.63 5.95 -12.51
N MET A 140 -16.59 5.03 -12.64
CA MET A 140 -17.59 5.07 -13.70
C MET A 140 -18.91 5.48 -13.06
N ARG A 141 -19.53 6.54 -13.55
CA ARG A 141 -20.90 6.90 -13.17
C ARG A 141 -21.78 6.78 -14.41
N GLU A 142 -22.70 5.83 -14.39
CA GLU A 142 -23.83 5.85 -15.31
C GLU A 142 -24.71 7.05 -14.97
N ALA A 143 -24.84 7.96 -15.93
CA ALA A 143 -25.76 9.06 -15.85
C ALA A 143 -26.90 8.76 -16.84
N TRP A 144 -27.99 8.20 -16.30
CA TRP A 144 -29.36 8.14 -16.84
C TRP A 144 -29.57 7.53 -18.25
N GLN A 145 -30.42 6.50 -18.35
CA GLN A 145 -31.01 6.01 -19.59
C GLN A 145 -32.49 6.43 -19.68
N TRP A 146 -32.93 7.00 -20.80
CA TRP A 146 -34.36 7.19 -21.11
C TRP A 146 -34.73 6.35 -22.33
N GLY A 147 -35.86 5.64 -22.21
CA GLY A 147 -36.57 5.03 -23.33
C GLY A 147 -38.06 5.10 -23.07
N GLU A 148 -38.80 5.85 -23.88
CA GLU A 148 -40.26 5.76 -23.86
C GLU A 148 -40.71 4.48 -24.56
N GLY A 149 -41.37 3.60 -23.80
CA GLY A 149 -42.06 2.43 -24.32
C GLY A 149 -41.18 1.21 -24.52
N TYR A 150 -41.05 0.39 -23.48
CA TYR A 150 -41.27 -1.08 -23.45
C TYR A 150 -40.71 -1.60 -22.12
N ASN A 151 -41.52 -2.34 -21.37
CA ASN A 151 -41.04 -3.15 -20.24
C ASN A 151 -40.11 -4.22 -20.81
N TYR A 152 -38.80 -3.99 -20.78
CA TYR A 152 -37.84 -5.05 -20.96
C TYR A 152 -37.67 -5.75 -19.62
N GLU A 153 -38.17 -6.99 -19.55
CA GLU A 153 -37.66 -7.96 -18.59
C GLU A 153 -36.14 -7.96 -18.75
N VAL A 154 -35.43 -7.50 -17.71
CA VAL A 154 -33.99 -7.67 -17.58
C VAL A 154 -33.74 -9.17 -17.56
N SER A 155 -33.53 -9.76 -18.74
CA SER A 155 -32.77 -11.00 -18.81
C SER A 155 -31.43 -10.64 -18.20
N LYS A 156 -31.19 -11.09 -16.97
CA LYS A 156 -29.85 -11.13 -16.36
C LYS A 156 -28.98 -12.10 -17.17
N GLY A 157 -28.75 -11.79 -18.43
CA GLY A 157 -27.58 -12.22 -19.16
C GLY A 157 -26.40 -11.54 -18.51
N SER A 158 -25.32 -12.28 -18.37
CA SER A 158 -24.06 -11.93 -17.70
C SER A 158 -23.29 -10.76 -18.31
N ASP A 159 -23.96 -9.83 -18.97
CA ASP A 159 -23.41 -8.59 -19.53
C ASP A 159 -23.87 -7.39 -18.70
N LEU A 160 -23.66 -7.48 -17.38
CA LEU A 160 -23.18 -6.29 -16.68
C LEU A 160 -21.96 -5.85 -17.47
N ALA A 161 -22.02 -4.68 -18.10
CA ALA A 161 -20.86 -4.06 -18.72
C ALA A 161 -19.69 -4.22 -17.74
N LEU A 162 -18.77 -5.13 -18.08
CA LEU A 162 -17.61 -5.37 -17.25
C LEU A 162 -16.85 -4.04 -17.21
N PRO A 163 -16.45 -3.53 -16.03
CA PRO A 163 -15.68 -2.30 -15.95
C PRO A 163 -14.42 -2.49 -16.79
N GLY A 164 -14.29 -1.72 -17.87
CA GLY A 164 -13.19 -1.85 -18.81
C GLY A 164 -13.60 -1.66 -20.26
N SER A 165 -13.85 -0.42 -20.67
CA SER A 165 -13.43 0.05 -21.99
C SER A 165 -13.60 1.56 -22.14
N SER A 166 -12.89 2.36 -21.35
CA SER A 166 -12.48 3.69 -21.80
C SER A 166 -11.35 4.29 -20.93
N LEU A 167 -10.52 5.10 -21.62
CA LEU A 167 -9.16 5.61 -21.33
C LEU A 167 -8.04 4.55 -21.18
N ASP A 168 -7.64 4.00 -22.33
CA ASP A 168 -6.34 3.39 -22.72
C ASP A 168 -5.57 2.47 -21.75
N ASP A 169 -5.48 1.18 -22.15
CA ASP A 169 -4.49 0.16 -21.82
C ASP A 169 -3.74 0.34 -20.49
N ILE A 170 -4.19 -0.38 -19.45
CA ILE A 170 -3.31 -0.73 -18.33
C ILE A 170 -2.16 -1.56 -18.91
N LYS A 171 -1.06 -0.88 -19.25
CA LYS A 171 0.13 -1.55 -19.77
C LYS A 171 0.66 -2.47 -18.67
N PRO A 172 0.88 -3.76 -18.96
CA PRO A 172 1.50 -4.64 -18.00
C PRO A 172 2.85 -4.07 -17.58
N GLU A 173 3.19 -4.25 -16.30
CA GLU A 173 4.50 -3.89 -15.79
C GLU A 173 5.61 -4.66 -16.53
N THR A 174 6.78 -4.04 -16.65
CA THR A 174 7.99 -4.68 -17.20
C THR A 174 9.15 -4.51 -16.23
N ALA A 175 10.23 -5.28 -16.44
CA ALA A 175 11.45 -5.17 -15.64
C ALA A 175 12.03 -3.74 -15.54
N THR A 176 11.78 -2.89 -16.53
CA THR A 176 12.25 -1.50 -16.56
C THR A 176 11.21 -0.47 -16.10
N GLN A 177 9.95 -0.90 -16.02
CA GLN A 177 8.78 -0.05 -15.86
C GLN A 177 7.73 -0.77 -14.99
N PHE A 178 7.87 -0.66 -13.67
CA PHE A 178 7.00 -1.33 -12.69
C PHE A 178 6.76 -0.42 -11.48
N LEU A 179 5.68 -0.65 -10.74
CA LEU A 179 5.39 0.05 -9.50
C LEU A 179 6.44 -0.31 -8.44
N ARG A 180 7.22 0.68 -8.04
CA ARG A 180 8.12 0.59 -6.90
C ARG A 180 7.35 1.03 -5.67
N GLY A 181 7.43 0.23 -4.62
CA GLY A 181 6.74 0.51 -3.37
C GLY A 181 7.65 0.27 -2.19
N SER A 182 7.51 1.09 -1.16
CA SER A 182 8.07 0.81 0.16
C SER A 182 7.07 1.16 1.26
N LEU A 183 7.05 0.34 2.28
CA LEU A 183 6.27 0.47 3.50
C LEU A 183 7.26 0.35 4.67
N LEU A 184 7.21 1.28 5.60
CA LEU A 184 7.91 1.22 6.88
C LEU A 184 6.91 1.47 7.99
N VAL A 185 6.79 0.51 8.90
CA VAL A 185 6.04 0.62 10.14
C VAL A 185 7.04 0.56 11.29
N SER A 186 6.93 1.47 12.25
CA SER A 186 7.71 1.45 13.48
C SER A 186 6.82 1.72 14.67
N LEU A 187 7.06 0.96 15.74
CA LEU A 187 6.47 1.13 17.05
C LEU A 187 7.61 1.27 18.04
N GLU A 188 7.55 2.26 18.92
CA GLU A 188 8.59 2.56 19.88
C GLU A 188 7.96 2.96 21.22
N SER A 189 8.46 2.40 22.32
CA SER A 189 8.00 2.72 23.66
C SER A 189 9.10 2.51 24.68
N LYS A 190 8.98 3.16 25.83
CA LYS A 190 9.75 2.82 27.02
C LYS A 190 8.92 1.89 27.88
N VAL A 191 9.38 0.65 27.99
CA VAL A 191 8.74 -0.39 28.82
C VAL A 191 9.50 -0.53 30.13
N ASN A 192 8.86 -1.13 31.15
CA ASN A 192 9.35 -1.25 32.53
C ASN A 192 9.36 0.09 33.32
N PRO A 193 8.36 0.34 34.18
CA PRO A 193 8.25 1.59 34.94
C PRO A 193 9.42 1.86 35.90
N ASP A 194 9.98 0.82 36.51
CA ASP A 194 11.04 0.94 37.52
C ASP A 194 12.43 1.15 36.89
N ASN A 195 12.62 0.68 35.67
CA ASN A 195 13.84 0.86 34.89
C ASN A 195 13.49 0.97 33.39
N PRO A 196 13.17 2.18 32.90
CA PRO A 196 12.71 2.39 31.53
C PRO A 196 13.69 1.88 30.47
N GLN A 197 13.28 0.86 29.73
CA GLN A 197 14.04 0.26 28.64
C GLN A 197 13.36 0.56 27.31
N LEU A 198 14.15 0.95 26.31
CA LEU A 198 13.64 1.12 24.96
C LEU A 198 13.20 -0.23 24.39
N ALA A 199 11.95 -0.30 23.96
CA ALA A 199 11.40 -1.36 23.13
C ALA A 199 10.97 -0.76 21.80
N LYS A 200 11.56 -1.24 20.70
CA LYS A 200 11.26 -0.79 19.35
C LYS A 200 11.06 -1.98 18.44
N VAL A 201 10.02 -1.93 17.63
CA VAL A 201 9.77 -2.88 16.55
C VAL A 201 9.61 -2.10 15.27
N SER A 202 10.32 -2.47 14.21
CA SER A 202 10.14 -1.90 12.88
C SER A 202 10.04 -2.99 11.83
N LEU A 203 9.08 -2.86 10.92
CA LEU A 203 8.92 -3.71 9.76
C LEU A 203 8.98 -2.84 8.50
N GLN A 204 9.83 -3.25 7.57
CA GLN A 204 9.97 -2.63 6.26
C GLN A 204 9.66 -3.65 5.19
N ALA A 205 8.80 -3.29 4.24
CA ALA A 205 8.62 -4.01 2.99
C ALA A 205 9.02 -3.07 1.84
N SER A 206 9.71 -3.58 0.84
CA SER A 206 10.05 -2.79 -0.35
C SER A 206 10.13 -3.67 -1.59
N ARG A 207 9.70 -3.13 -2.73
CA ARG A 207 9.81 -3.78 -4.04
C ARG A 207 10.87 -3.07 -4.88
N PRO A 208 12.16 -3.38 -4.72
CA PRO A 208 13.25 -2.69 -5.42
C PRO A 208 13.40 -3.10 -6.89
N ALA A 209 12.91 -4.28 -7.28
CA ALA A 209 12.92 -4.78 -8.66
C ALA A 209 11.55 -5.36 -9.01
N PHE A 210 11.29 -5.53 -10.31
CA PHE A 210 10.01 -6.02 -10.82
C PHE A 210 9.59 -7.35 -10.18
N ASP A 211 10.55 -8.26 -10.03
CA ASP A 211 10.37 -9.62 -9.52
C ASP A 211 10.84 -9.77 -8.07
N LEU A 212 11.18 -8.70 -7.35
CA LEU A 212 11.83 -8.79 -6.03
C LEU A 212 11.10 -8.00 -4.95
N LEU A 213 10.73 -8.68 -3.88
CA LEU A 213 10.24 -8.08 -2.63
C LEU A 213 11.27 -8.32 -1.51
N ASN A 214 11.72 -7.25 -0.87
CA ASN A 214 12.55 -7.29 0.32
C ASN A 214 11.69 -7.02 1.55
N LEU A 215 11.77 -7.88 2.57
CA LEU A 215 11.18 -7.64 3.88
C LEU A 215 12.29 -7.60 4.93
N ASN A 216 12.34 -6.53 5.70
CA ASN A 216 13.30 -6.36 6.79
C ASN A 216 12.56 -6.05 8.09
N GLY A 217 12.85 -6.79 9.14
CA GLY A 217 12.38 -6.53 10.50
C GLY A 217 13.52 -6.08 11.40
N SER A 218 13.22 -5.27 12.40
CA SER A 218 14.14 -5.03 13.52
C SER A 218 13.37 -4.95 14.82
N ILE A 219 13.90 -5.60 15.84
CA ILE A 219 13.44 -5.53 17.21
C ILE A 219 14.62 -5.03 18.03
N VAL A 220 14.42 -3.97 18.78
CA VAL A 220 15.40 -3.48 19.76
C VAL A 220 14.75 -3.54 21.13
N TYR A 221 15.40 -4.22 22.06
CA TYR A 221 14.97 -4.28 23.44
C TYR A 221 16.19 -4.23 24.35
N ASN A 222 16.20 -3.29 25.30
CA ASN A 222 17.29 -3.16 26.27
C ASN A 222 18.68 -3.14 25.60
N GLU A 223 18.85 -2.27 24.59
CA GLU A 223 20.07 -2.13 23.77
C GLU A 223 20.47 -3.35 22.92
N GLN A 224 19.74 -4.47 23.03
CA GLN A 224 19.94 -5.63 22.17
C GLN A 224 19.07 -5.50 20.93
N SER A 225 19.68 -5.72 19.77
CA SER A 225 18.99 -5.70 18.48
C SER A 225 18.89 -7.09 17.89
N LEU A 226 17.72 -7.44 17.36
CA LEU A 226 17.50 -8.56 16.46
C LEU A 226 17.01 -8.00 15.13
N THR A 227 17.63 -8.39 14.03
CA THR A 227 17.23 -8.02 12.68
C THR A 227 16.78 -9.25 11.92
N LEU A 228 15.67 -9.12 11.22
CA LEU A 228 15.16 -10.11 10.26
C LEU A 228 15.37 -9.54 8.85
N LYS A 229 15.83 -10.37 7.92
CA LYS A 229 15.90 -10.04 6.49
C LYS A 229 15.41 -11.21 5.66
N THR A 230 14.58 -10.93 4.67
CA THR A 230 14.18 -11.92 3.67
C THR A 230 13.96 -11.24 2.33
N GLN A 231 14.19 -12.02 1.27
CA GLN A 231 13.98 -11.60 -0.11
C GLN A 231 13.11 -12.66 -0.78
N ILE A 232 12.08 -12.21 -1.48
CA ILE A 232 11.13 -13.05 -2.17
C ILE A 232 11.21 -12.70 -3.64
N ASN A 233 11.58 -13.68 -4.47
CA ASN A 233 11.44 -13.54 -5.91
C ASN A 233 10.00 -13.90 -6.30
N THR A 234 9.23 -12.97 -6.86
CA THR A 234 7.81 -13.16 -7.16
C THR A 234 7.56 -13.91 -8.46
N GLU A 235 8.57 -14.08 -9.31
CA GLU A 235 8.46 -14.86 -10.55
C GLU A 235 8.86 -16.32 -10.39
N LYS A 236 9.52 -16.66 -9.27
CA LYS A 236 9.98 -18.01 -8.99
C LYS A 236 9.32 -18.58 -7.76
N ASP A 237 8.89 -19.83 -7.87
CA ASP A 237 8.45 -20.63 -6.73
C ASP A 237 9.69 -21.21 -6.01
N GLU A 238 10.43 -20.34 -5.32
CA GLU A 238 11.59 -20.72 -4.49
C GLU A 238 11.19 -20.74 -3.00
N PRO A 239 11.66 -21.73 -2.21
CA PRO A 239 11.40 -21.77 -0.76
C PRO A 239 11.88 -20.50 -0.06
N LEU A 240 11.11 -20.03 0.93
CA LEU A 240 11.43 -18.80 1.66
C LEU A 240 12.75 -18.97 2.43
N ASN A 241 13.66 -18.01 2.27
CA ASN A 241 14.90 -17.92 3.04
C ASN A 241 14.85 -16.68 3.95
N VAL A 242 15.13 -16.87 5.24
CA VAL A 242 15.09 -15.81 6.25
C VAL A 242 16.42 -15.75 6.99
N GLU A 243 17.01 -14.57 7.08
CA GLU A 243 18.17 -14.28 7.91
C GLU A 243 17.71 -13.61 9.21
N LEU A 244 18.11 -14.16 10.35
CA LEU A 244 17.99 -13.53 11.67
C LEU A 244 19.37 -13.21 12.19
N SER A 245 19.63 -11.97 12.62
CA SER A 245 20.92 -11.59 13.18
C SER A 245 20.77 -10.73 14.42
N ASN A 246 21.62 -10.95 15.42
CA ASN A 246 21.75 -10.09 16.60
C ASN A 246 23.06 -9.28 16.61
N GLY A 247 23.72 -9.13 15.46
CA GLY A 247 25.02 -8.48 15.32
C GLY A 247 26.23 -9.35 15.70
N GLN A 248 26.05 -10.41 16.49
CA GLN A 248 27.12 -11.36 16.86
C GLN A 248 26.98 -12.69 16.13
N ALA A 249 25.75 -13.17 16.00
CA ALA A 249 25.39 -14.40 15.33
C ALA A 249 24.39 -14.12 14.19
N ILE A 250 24.38 -15.01 13.21
CA ILE A 250 23.45 -15.01 12.09
C ILE A 250 22.85 -16.42 11.98
N ALA A 251 21.53 -16.52 12.10
CA ALA A 251 20.78 -17.72 11.77
C ALA A 251 20.18 -17.59 10.37
N HIS A 252 20.48 -18.54 9.50
CA HIS A 252 19.83 -18.67 8.19
C HIS A 252 18.78 -19.77 8.30
N LEU A 253 17.52 -19.38 8.15
CA LEU A 253 16.35 -20.25 8.15
C LEU A 253 15.85 -20.44 6.72
N ARG A 254 15.37 -21.63 6.41
CA ARG A 254 14.76 -21.98 5.13
C ARG A 254 13.70 -23.04 5.32
N GLU A 255 12.82 -23.18 4.35
CA GLU A 255 11.94 -24.35 4.27
C GLU A 255 12.66 -25.55 3.66
N ASP A 256 12.34 -26.75 4.14
CA ASP A 256 12.73 -28.02 3.52
C ASP A 256 11.71 -28.51 2.48
N ASP A 257 11.94 -29.70 1.93
CA ASP A 257 11.07 -30.34 0.93
C ASP A 257 9.66 -30.69 1.45
N LYS A 258 9.44 -30.57 2.77
CA LYS A 258 8.17 -30.83 3.45
C LYS A 258 7.55 -29.54 3.99
N GLY A 259 8.10 -28.37 3.65
CA GLY A 259 7.65 -27.07 4.15
C GLY A 259 7.98 -26.82 5.63
N GLN A 260 8.97 -27.54 6.17
CA GLN A 260 9.38 -27.39 7.57
C GLN A 260 10.55 -26.42 7.69
N VAL A 261 10.55 -25.60 8.75
CA VAL A 261 11.62 -24.63 9.00
C VAL A 261 12.87 -25.36 9.50
N VAL A 262 13.95 -25.24 8.74
CA VAL A 262 15.30 -25.74 9.06
C VAL A 262 16.31 -24.61 8.94
N GLY A 263 17.52 -24.79 9.47
CA GLY A 263 18.50 -23.72 9.38
C GLY A 263 19.89 -24.02 9.91
N THR A 264 20.73 -22.97 9.90
CA THR A 264 22.08 -22.99 10.47
C THR A 264 22.36 -21.70 11.21
N ILE A 265 23.14 -21.77 12.27
CA ILE A 265 23.59 -20.61 13.05
C ILE A 265 25.10 -20.47 12.86
N LYS A 266 25.55 -19.25 12.52
CA LYS A 266 26.95 -18.88 12.35
C LYS A 266 27.34 -17.77 13.33
N VAL A 267 28.58 -17.81 13.79
CA VAL A 267 29.25 -16.72 14.52
C VAL A 267 30.49 -16.34 13.72
N GLY A 268 30.51 -15.12 13.19
CA GLY A 268 31.43 -14.75 12.11
C GLY A 268 31.27 -15.68 10.91
N ASN A 269 32.37 -16.28 10.43
CA ASN A 269 32.35 -17.18 9.27
C ASN A 269 32.23 -18.67 9.64
N LYS A 270 32.04 -19.01 10.92
CA LYS A 270 31.97 -20.40 11.38
C LYS A 270 30.54 -20.80 11.73
N GLN A 271 30.07 -21.90 11.16
CA GLN A 271 28.83 -22.54 11.60
C GLN A 271 29.05 -23.15 13.00
N VAL A 272 28.17 -22.80 13.93
CA VAL A 272 28.22 -23.25 15.33
C VAL A 272 27.04 -24.12 15.72
N ALA A 273 25.93 -24.06 14.96
CA ALA A 273 24.78 -24.93 15.18
C ALA A 273 23.97 -25.20 13.89
N SER A 274 23.17 -26.26 13.90
CA SER A 274 22.08 -26.53 12.95
C SER A 274 20.73 -26.46 13.64
N ILE A 275 19.70 -26.06 12.90
CA ILE A 275 18.31 -26.07 13.34
C ILE A 275 17.62 -27.18 12.56
N ASP A 276 17.23 -28.23 13.26
CA ASP A 276 16.60 -29.40 12.67
C ASP A 276 15.13 -29.15 12.37
N ALA A 277 14.63 -29.85 11.35
CA ALA A 277 13.22 -29.99 11.04
C ALA A 277 12.42 -30.38 12.30
N PRO A 278 11.30 -29.69 12.61
CA PRO A 278 10.56 -29.95 13.82
C PRO A 278 10.06 -31.39 13.88
N ARG A 279 10.27 -32.05 15.02
CA ARG A 279 9.71 -33.38 15.30
C ARG A 279 8.70 -33.25 16.42
N ASN A 280 7.46 -33.67 16.19
CA ASN A 280 6.35 -33.50 17.15
C ASN A 280 6.19 -32.04 17.62
N SER A 281 6.26 -31.09 16.68
CA SER A 281 6.19 -29.63 16.93
C SER A 281 7.34 -29.04 17.75
N VAL A 282 8.38 -29.81 18.05
CA VAL A 282 9.57 -29.31 18.76
C VAL A 282 10.67 -29.03 17.74
N SER A 283 11.18 -27.80 17.74
CA SER A 283 12.37 -27.42 16.97
C SER A 283 13.62 -27.67 17.80
N VAL A 284 14.66 -28.27 17.21
CA VAL A 284 15.89 -28.62 17.92
C VAL A 284 17.07 -27.85 17.32
N VAL A 285 17.82 -27.14 18.16
CA VAL A 285 19.08 -26.52 17.80
C VAL A 285 20.22 -27.43 18.27
N ARG A 286 21.05 -27.93 17.36
CA ARG A 286 22.23 -28.77 17.68
C ARG A 286 23.51 -27.99 17.49
N TYR A 287 24.27 -27.85 18.56
CA TYR A 287 25.58 -27.21 18.54
C TYR A 287 26.66 -28.19 18.08
N ILE A 288 27.71 -27.67 17.44
CA ILE A 288 28.84 -28.47 16.94
C ILE A 288 29.61 -29.22 18.05
N ASN A 289 29.46 -28.80 19.31
CA ASN A 289 30.07 -29.46 20.47
C ASN A 289 29.24 -30.66 20.99
N GLY A 290 28.13 -31.01 20.31
CA GLY A 290 27.24 -32.11 20.67
C GLY A 290 26.13 -31.75 21.66
N GLN A 291 26.12 -30.53 22.20
CA GLN A 291 25.00 -30.02 22.99
C GLN A 291 23.80 -29.71 22.10
N PHE A 292 22.59 -29.71 22.66
CA PHE A 292 21.39 -29.30 21.96
C PHE A 292 20.43 -28.55 22.87
N GLU A 293 19.62 -27.69 22.26
CA GLU A 293 18.51 -26.99 22.89
C GLU A 293 17.21 -27.34 22.16
N SER A 294 16.13 -27.52 22.93
CA SER A 294 14.78 -27.71 22.40
C SER A 294 14.01 -26.41 22.55
N LEU A 295 13.44 -25.94 21.45
CA LEU A 295 12.54 -24.80 21.40
C LEU A 295 11.10 -25.35 21.34
N PHE A 296 10.31 -25.01 22.34
CA PHE A 296 8.91 -25.41 22.49
C PHE A 296 7.96 -24.28 22.09
#